data_AF-A0A7X4AUD4-F1
#
_entry.id   AF-A0A7X4AUD4-F1
#
_cell.length_a   1.000
_cell.length_b   1.000
_cell.length_c   1.000
_cell.angle_alpha   90.00
_cell.angle_beta   90.00
_cell.angle_gamma   90.00
#
_symmetry.space_group_name_H-M   'P 1'
#
loop_
_entity.id
_entity.type
_entity.pdbx_description
1 polymer ?
#
loop_
_entity_poly.entity_id
_entity_poly.type
_entity_poly.pdbx_seq_one_letter_code
_entity_poly.pdbx_strand_id
1 'polypeptide(L)'
;MTTNRQDSFQRPFPALTPAQRYHFDVFGYVIIENTLTVDETSAVLEALQNLKREFEATGDPTGTIIRNCRVSGYSPTNMHFAHVLETDPAVLAYVTNPRLVGMAEEVVGGVVRLSESEGLKKCTRPPTKPHPRPKNKINNGTRAA
;
A
#
# COMPACT_ATOMS: atom_id res chain seq x y z
N MET A 1 -32.36 24.70 -14.66
CA MET A 1 -31.22 24.22 -15.48
C MET A 1 -30.19 23.63 -14.52
N THR A 2 -30.16 22.31 -14.38
CA THR A 2 -29.20 21.60 -13.53
C THR A 2 -28.00 21.22 -14.39
N THR A 3 -26.87 21.90 -14.19
CA THR A 3 -25.62 21.61 -14.88
C THR A 3 -25.07 20.28 -14.37
N ASN A 4 -25.28 19.21 -15.14
CA ASN A 4 -24.69 17.90 -14.90
C ASN A 4 -23.19 18.00 -15.25
N ARG A 5 -22.35 18.37 -14.27
CA ARG A 5 -20.90 18.36 -14.43
C ARG A 5 -20.45 16.91 -14.34
N GLN A 6 -20.51 16.20 -15.46
CA GLN A 6 -19.69 15.00 -15.66
C GLN A 6 -18.24 15.49 -15.73
N ASP A 7 -17.59 15.66 -14.58
CA ASP A 7 -16.13 15.64 -14.53
C ASP A 7 -15.72 14.24 -15.01
N SER A 8 -15.41 14.11 -16.30
CA SER A 8 -15.03 12.85 -16.90
C SER A 8 -13.70 12.44 -16.28
N PHE A 9 -13.74 11.49 -15.35
CA PHE A 9 -12.53 10.86 -14.84
C PHE A 9 -11.72 10.30 -16.02
N GLN A 10 -10.63 10.98 -16.37
CA GLN A 10 -9.72 10.49 -17.40
C GLN A 10 -8.87 9.39 -16.79
N ARG A 11 -9.17 8.15 -17.18
CA ARG A 11 -8.29 7.02 -16.90
C ARG A 11 -6.94 7.28 -17.56
N PRO A 12 -5.84 7.31 -16.80
CA PRO A 12 -4.52 7.36 -17.41
C PRO A 12 -4.29 6.02 -18.11
N PHE A 13 -4.48 6.00 -19.43
CA PHE A 13 -4.21 4.83 -20.26
C PHE A 13 -3.57 5.27 -21.59
N PRO A 14 -2.39 4.72 -21.96
CA PRO A 14 -1.56 3.84 -21.12
C PRO A 14 -0.98 4.59 -19.93
N ALA A 15 -0.91 3.93 -18.78
CA ALA A 15 -0.30 4.44 -17.56
C ALA A 15 1.21 4.14 -17.52
N LEU A 16 1.65 3.09 -18.22
CA LEU A 16 3.06 2.73 -18.39
C LEU A 16 3.56 3.13 -19.78
N THR A 17 4.86 3.43 -19.88
CA THR A 17 5.52 3.53 -21.18
C THR A 17 5.71 2.12 -21.78
N PRO A 18 5.84 1.98 -23.12
CA PRO A 18 6.09 0.67 -23.74
C PRO A 18 7.33 -0.05 -23.18
N ALA A 19 8.38 0.69 -22.82
CA ALA A 19 9.58 0.13 -22.21
C ALA A 19 9.32 -0.40 -20.79
N GLN A 20 8.54 0.33 -19.99
CA GLN A 20 8.13 -0.11 -18.64
C GLN A 20 7.23 -1.35 -18.72
N ARG A 21 6.28 -1.37 -19.66
CA ARG A 21 5.42 -2.53 -19.89
C ARG A 21 6.22 -3.76 -20.29
N TYR A 22 7.13 -3.61 -21.26
CA TYR A 22 8.01 -4.70 -21.69
C TYR A 22 8.89 -5.21 -20.54
N HIS A 23 9.46 -4.31 -19.73
CA HIS A 23 10.26 -4.70 -18.56
C HIS A 23 9.43 -5.52 -17.56
N PHE A 24 8.19 -5.09 -17.28
CA PHE A 24 7.27 -5.86 -16.44
C PHE A 24 6.99 -7.25 -17.02
N ASP A 25 6.68 -7.35 -18.31
CA ASP A 25 6.35 -8.63 -18.96
C ASP A 25 7.53 -9.62 -18.96
N VAL A 26 8.77 -9.12 -19.04
CA VAL A 26 9.97 -9.96 -19.04
C VAL A 26 10.43 -10.34 -17.64
N PHE A 27 10.43 -9.40 -16.69
CA PHE A 27 11.05 -9.59 -15.37
C PHE A 27 10.05 -9.80 -14.23
N GLY A 28 8.75 -9.58 -14.48
CA GLY A 28 7.68 -9.68 -13.48
C GLY A 28 7.61 -8.50 -12.50
N TYR A 29 8.38 -7.43 -12.73
CA TYR A 29 8.34 -6.21 -11.96
C TYR A 29 8.77 -5.02 -12.82
N VAL A 30 8.44 -3.79 -12.39
CA VAL A 30 8.97 -2.56 -12.97
C VAL A 30 9.06 -1.47 -11.89
N ILE A 31 10.07 -0.60 -11.98
CA ILE A 31 10.24 0.55 -11.07
C ILE A 31 9.74 1.81 -11.77
N ILE A 32 8.79 2.50 -11.14
CA ILE A 32 8.23 3.76 -11.63
C ILE A 32 8.56 4.86 -10.62
N GLU A 33 9.56 5.67 -10.96
CA GLU A 33 10.02 6.74 -10.10
C GLU A 33 9.01 7.90 -10.05
N ASN A 34 8.98 8.61 -8.92
CA ASN A 34 8.16 9.82 -8.72
C ASN A 34 6.68 9.60 -9.09
N THR A 35 6.16 8.41 -8.77
CA THR A 35 4.76 8.08 -9.02
C THR A 35 3.82 8.92 -8.15
N LEU A 36 4.21 9.11 -6.89
CA LEU A 36 3.56 10.02 -5.95
C LEU A 36 4.37 11.31 -5.81
N THR A 37 3.68 12.39 -5.52
CA THR A 37 4.28 13.64 -5.06
C THR A 37 4.83 13.50 -3.64
N VAL A 38 5.66 14.47 -3.24
CA VAL A 38 6.18 14.55 -1.87
C VAL A 38 5.05 14.70 -0.85
N ASP A 39 4.01 15.46 -1.18
CA ASP A 39 2.88 15.72 -0.28
C ASP A 39 2.02 14.45 -0.09
N GLU A 40 1.69 13.76 -1.19
CA GLU A 40 0.99 12.46 -1.12
C GLU A 40 1.77 11.45 -0.30
N THR A 41 3.08 11.35 -0.55
CA THR A 41 3.96 10.43 0.20
C THR A 41 4.02 10.78 1.68
N SER A 42 4.11 12.07 2.00
CA SER A 42 4.19 12.56 3.38
C SER A 42 2.90 12.32 4.13
N ALA A 43 1.75 12.57 3.50
CA ALA A 43 0.44 12.36 4.10
C ALA A 43 0.20 10.88 4.48
N VAL A 44 0.50 9.95 3.56
CA VAL A 44 0.36 8.50 3.83
C VAL A 44 1.34 8.05 4.91
N LEU A 45 2.58 8.55 4.86
CA LEU A 45 3.58 8.22 5.86
C LEU A 45 3.16 8.70 7.25
N GLU A 46 2.66 9.93 7.37
CA GLU A 46 2.18 10.49 8.63
C GLU A 46 1.00 9.70 9.17
N ALA A 47 0.01 9.39 8.33
CA ALA A 47 -1.14 8.56 8.69
C ALA A 47 -0.71 7.20 9.27
N LEU A 48 0.20 6.49 8.59
CA LEU A 48 0.70 5.19 9.05
C LEU A 48 1.53 5.30 10.34
N GLN A 49 2.24 6.41 10.55
CA GLN A 49 3.00 6.66 11.79
C GLN A 49 2.08 7.02 12.96
N ASN A 50 1.01 7.78 12.72
CA ASN A 50 -0.04 8.04 13.70
C ASN A 50 -0.69 6.73 14.14
N LEU A 51 -1.13 5.91 13.19
CA LEU A 51 -1.74 4.61 13.46
C LEU A 51 -0.81 3.71 14.28
N LYS A 52 0.48 3.65 13.92
CA LYS A 52 1.50 2.94 14.72
C LYS A 52 1.56 3.43 16.17
N ARG A 53 1.63 4.74 16.39
CA ARG A 53 1.67 5.32 17.74
C ARG A 53 0.42 4.98 18.54
N GLU A 54 -0.74 5.01 17.91
CA GLU A 54 -2.00 4.63 18.55
C GLU A 54 -1.98 3.17 19.00
N PHE A 55 -1.56 2.24 18.13
CA PHE A 55 -1.40 0.84 18.51
C PHE A 55 -0.38 0.65 19.63
N GLU A 56 0.78 1.32 19.57
CA GLU A 56 1.79 1.25 20.63
C GLU A 56 1.27 1.78 21.97
N ALA A 57 0.42 2.82 21.95
CA ALA A 57 -0.18 3.39 23.15
C ALA A 57 -1.18 2.44 23.84
N THR A 58 -1.69 1.41 23.15
CA THR A 58 -2.60 0.41 23.75
C THR A 58 -1.91 -0.51 24.75
N GLY A 59 -0.58 -0.65 24.69
CA GLY A 59 0.18 -1.62 25.49
C GLY A 59 0.12 -3.07 24.96
N ASP A 60 -0.95 -3.44 24.24
CA ASP A 60 -1.07 -4.69 23.48
C ASP A 60 -1.54 -4.42 22.03
N PRO A 61 -0.59 -4.08 21.13
CA PRO A 61 -0.88 -3.79 19.72
C PRO A 61 -1.58 -4.93 18.97
N THR A 62 -1.34 -6.18 19.36
CA THR A 62 -1.87 -7.37 18.67
C THR A 62 -3.27 -7.76 19.14
N GLY A 63 -3.63 -7.40 20.37
CA GLY A 63 -4.97 -7.66 20.93
C GLY A 63 -6.01 -6.59 20.61
N THR A 64 -5.61 -5.48 19.99
CA THR A 64 -6.49 -4.32 19.75
C THR A 64 -6.84 -4.15 18.27
N ILE A 65 -8.03 -3.62 18.01
CA ILE A 65 -8.48 -3.18 16.68
C ILE A 65 -8.66 -1.67 16.72
N ILE A 66 -8.06 -0.97 15.76
CA ILE A 66 -8.18 0.49 15.61
C ILE A 66 -8.70 0.76 14.20
N ARG A 67 -9.89 1.35 14.09
CA ARG A 67 -10.53 1.69 12.80
C ARG A 67 -10.52 0.51 11.82
N ASN A 68 -11.02 -0.65 12.26
CA ASN A 68 -11.04 -1.94 11.55
C ASN A 68 -9.68 -2.52 11.15
N CYS A 69 -8.58 -1.82 11.42
CA CYS A 69 -7.24 -2.34 11.25
C CYS A 69 -6.83 -3.16 12.48
N ARG A 70 -6.09 -4.24 12.23
CA ARG A 70 -5.46 -5.07 13.27
C ARG A 70 -3.97 -5.22 12.99
N VAL A 71 -3.19 -5.46 14.04
CA VAL A 71 -1.78 -5.85 13.90
C VAL A 71 -1.69 -7.37 13.85
N SER A 72 -1.42 -7.95 12.66
CA SER A 72 -1.27 -9.40 12.52
C SER A 72 0.15 -9.91 12.79
N GLY A 73 1.11 -8.99 12.98
CA GLY A 73 2.46 -9.31 13.41
C GLY A 73 3.14 -8.11 14.05
N TYR A 74 3.66 -8.29 15.27
CA TYR A 74 4.36 -7.25 16.01
C TYR A 74 5.69 -7.77 16.54
N SER A 75 6.75 -7.01 16.29
CA SER A 75 8.11 -7.28 16.75
C SER A 75 8.81 -5.96 17.01
N PRO A 76 9.93 -5.94 17.76
CA PRO A 76 10.70 -4.71 17.97
C PRO A 76 11.13 -4.01 16.67
N THR A 77 11.23 -4.76 15.57
CA THR A 77 11.71 -4.26 14.28
C THR A 77 10.61 -4.05 13.25
N ASN A 78 9.42 -4.61 13.43
CA ASN A 78 8.36 -4.56 12.41
C ASN A 78 6.97 -4.60 13.06
N MET A 79 6.04 -3.84 12.48
CA MET A 79 4.61 -3.92 12.76
C MET A 79 3.89 -4.12 11.43
N HIS A 80 3.01 -5.12 11.37
CA HIS A 80 2.25 -5.49 10.19
C HIS A 80 0.77 -5.17 10.39
N PHE A 81 0.25 -4.26 9.57
CA PHE A 81 -1.14 -3.83 9.56
C PHE A 81 -1.95 -4.64 8.54
N ALA A 82 -3.06 -5.21 8.98
CA ALA A 82 -4.06 -5.82 8.11
C ALA A 82 -5.33 -4.96 8.10
N HIS A 83 -5.94 -4.81 6.91
CA HIS A 83 -7.11 -3.94 6.67
C HIS A 83 -6.82 -2.45 6.93
N VAL A 84 -5.68 -1.94 6.45
CA VAL A 84 -5.26 -0.54 6.68
C VAL A 84 -6.08 0.50 5.88
N LEU A 85 -6.81 0.06 4.86
CA LEU A 85 -7.50 0.91 3.88
C LEU A 85 -8.43 1.96 4.52
N GLU A 86 -9.15 1.60 5.58
CA GLU A 86 -10.15 2.44 6.23
C GLU A 86 -9.59 3.30 7.37
N THR A 87 -8.27 3.24 7.61
CA THR A 87 -7.69 3.84 8.81
C THR A 87 -7.48 5.34 8.72
N ASP A 88 -7.33 5.88 7.50
CA ASP A 88 -7.07 7.30 7.26
C ASP A 88 -7.43 7.68 5.79
N PRO A 89 -8.03 8.85 5.54
CA PRO A 89 -8.30 9.32 4.18
C PRO A 89 -7.08 9.38 3.27
N ALA A 90 -5.88 9.67 3.79
CA ALA A 90 -4.64 9.67 3.01
C ALA A 90 -4.27 8.27 2.53
N VAL A 91 -4.50 7.24 3.36
CA VAL A 91 -4.27 5.84 2.97
C VAL A 91 -5.24 5.44 1.86
N LEU A 92 -6.52 5.80 1.99
CA LEU A 92 -7.52 5.55 0.96
C LEU A 92 -7.14 6.25 -0.35
N ALA A 93 -6.82 7.54 -0.30
CA ALA A 93 -6.42 8.33 -1.46
C ALA A 93 -5.20 7.73 -2.18
N TYR A 94 -4.24 7.19 -1.43
CA TYR A 94 -3.10 6.47 -1.98
C TYR A 94 -3.49 5.19 -2.71
N VAL A 95 -4.23 4.28 -2.07
CA VAL A 95 -4.59 3.00 -2.70
C VAL A 95 -5.56 3.17 -3.88
N THR A 96 -6.29 4.29 -3.93
CA THR A 96 -7.16 4.67 -5.06
C THR A 96 -6.51 5.66 -6.02
N ASN A 97 -5.20 5.92 -5.94
CA ASN A 97 -4.55 6.90 -6.82
C ASN A 97 -4.78 6.51 -8.29
N PRO A 98 -5.33 7.40 -9.14
CA PRO A 98 -5.71 7.07 -10.52
C PRO A 98 -4.57 6.49 -11.36
N ARG A 99 -3.34 6.95 -11.13
CA ARG A 99 -2.16 6.46 -11.84
C ARG A 99 -1.78 5.05 -11.38
N LEU A 100 -1.83 4.78 -10.08
CA LEU A 100 -1.58 3.43 -9.55
C LEU A 100 -2.61 2.43 -10.05
N VAL A 101 -3.89 2.80 -10.00
CA VAL A 101 -5.00 1.97 -10.49
C VAL A 101 -4.86 1.75 -12.00
N GLY A 102 -4.58 2.78 -12.78
CA GLY A 102 -4.37 2.67 -14.22
C GLY A 102 -3.21 1.73 -14.59
N MET A 103 -2.10 1.78 -13.85
CA MET A 103 -1.00 0.83 -14.04
C MET A 103 -1.41 -0.61 -13.71
N ALA A 104 -2.20 -0.83 -12.66
CA ALA A 104 -2.70 -2.15 -12.31
C ALA A 104 -3.68 -2.70 -13.36
N GLU A 105 -4.64 -1.88 -13.82
CA GLU A 105 -5.57 -2.24 -14.90
C GLU A 105 -4.84 -2.55 -16.21
N GLU A 106 -3.84 -1.75 -16.55
CA GLU A 106 -3.01 -1.99 -17.74
C GLU A 106 -2.26 -3.32 -17.62
N VAL A 107 -1.60 -3.59 -16.49
CA VAL A 107 -0.87 -4.85 -16.25
C VAL A 107 -1.79 -6.06 -16.37
N VAL A 108 -2.98 -6.01 -15.76
CA VAL A 108 -3.98 -7.09 -15.79
C VAL A 108 -4.66 -7.20 -17.16
N GLY A 109 -4.72 -6.11 -17.94
CA GLY A 109 -5.46 -6.05 -19.19
C GLY A 109 -6.97 -5.92 -19.01
N GLY A 110 -7.42 -5.35 -17.88
CA GLY A 110 -8.84 -5.27 -17.55
C GLY A 110 -9.13 -4.56 -16.23
N VAL A 111 -10.38 -4.66 -15.77
CA VAL A 111 -10.85 -3.99 -14.55
C VAL A 111 -10.27 -4.68 -13.32
N VAL A 112 -9.76 -3.87 -12.38
CA VAL A 112 -9.26 -4.33 -11.08
C VAL A 112 -10.18 -3.91 -9.95
N ARG A 113 -10.07 -4.60 -8.81
CA ARG A 113 -10.73 -4.24 -7.56
C ARG A 113 -9.72 -4.34 -6.43
N LEU A 114 -9.87 -3.48 -5.42
CA LEU A 114 -9.10 -3.60 -4.19
C LEU A 114 -9.50 -4.91 -3.50
N SER A 115 -8.55 -5.83 -3.39
CA SER A 115 -8.75 -7.14 -2.75
C SER A 115 -8.23 -7.13 -1.32
N GLU A 116 -7.02 -6.59 -1.12
CA GLU A 116 -6.36 -6.56 0.16
C GLU A 116 -5.52 -5.28 0.31
N SER A 117 -5.34 -4.82 1.54
CA SER A 117 -4.48 -3.68 1.85
C SER A 117 -3.72 -3.98 3.13
N GLU A 118 -2.43 -4.26 2.95
CA GLU A 118 -1.49 -4.54 4.03
C GLU A 118 -0.46 -3.42 4.13
N GLY A 119 -0.06 -3.11 5.36
CA GLY A 119 1.01 -2.15 5.63
C GLY A 119 2.13 -2.84 6.39
N LEU A 120 3.31 -2.95 5.80
CA LEU A 120 4.51 -3.39 6.52
C LEU A 120 5.32 -2.18 6.95
N LYS A 121 5.39 -1.92 8.26
CA LYS A 121 6.23 -0.85 8.80
C LYS A 121 7.44 -1.41 9.51
N LYS A 122 8.63 -1.06 9.00
CA LYS A 122 9.88 -1.27 9.72
C LYS A 122 9.97 -0.27 10.89
N CYS A 123 10.06 -0.80 12.10
CA CYS A 123 10.24 -0.06 13.34
C CYS A 123 11.74 0.05 13.64
N THR A 124 12.21 1.28 13.90
CA THR A 124 13.61 1.61 14.19
C THR A 124 13.97 1.43 15.67
N ARG A 125 13.51 0.36 16.34
CA ARG A 125 14.13 0.00 17.61
C ARG A 125 15.41 -0.79 17.28
N PRO A 126 16.62 -0.25 17.54
CA PRO A 126 17.83 -1.03 17.32
C PRO A 126 17.76 -2.28 18.20
N PRO A 127 17.98 -3.47 17.63
CA PRO A 127 17.89 -4.70 18.40
C PRO A 127 19.02 -4.71 19.44
N THR A 128 18.70 -4.91 20.71
CA THR A 128 19.69 -5.01 21.80
C THR A 128 20.58 -6.25 21.68
N LYS A 129 20.22 -7.20 20.82
CA LYS A 129 21.03 -8.34 20.35
C LYS A 129 20.68 -8.66 18.90
N PRO A 130 21.63 -9.02 18.02
CA PRO A 130 21.32 -9.41 16.65
C PRO A 130 20.41 -10.65 16.66
N HIS A 131 19.13 -10.46 16.34
CA HIS A 131 18.20 -11.55 16.15
C HIS A 131 18.32 -12.02 14.69
N PRO A 132 18.34 -13.33 14.41
CA PRO A 132 18.34 -13.80 13.03
C PRO A 132 17.12 -13.21 12.32
N ARG A 133 17.36 -12.51 11.21
CA ARG A 133 16.30 -11.90 10.41
C ARG A 133 15.31 -13.02 10.02
N PRO A 134 14.02 -12.94 10.36
CA PRO A 134 13.05 -13.79 9.71
C PRO A 134 13.13 -13.43 8.22
N LYS A 135 13.61 -14.37 7.41
CA LYS A 135 13.57 -14.21 5.96
C LYS A 135 12.11 -14.10 5.60
N ASN A 136 11.69 -13.00 4.97
CA ASN A 136 10.43 -13.00 4.25
C ASN A 136 10.52 -14.21 3.31
N LYS A 137 9.66 -15.20 3.51
CA LYS A 137 9.63 -16.36 2.63
C LYS A 137 9.28 -15.84 1.24
N ILE A 138 9.96 -16.36 0.22
CA ILE A 138 9.53 -16.16 -1.15
C ILE A 138 8.10 -16.69 -1.22
N ASN A 139 7.14 -15.80 -1.43
CA ASN A 139 5.74 -16.13 -1.60
C ASN A 139 5.37 -15.77 -3.03
N ASN A 140 4.69 -16.68 -3.73
CA ASN A 140 4.39 -16.51 -5.16
C ASN A 140 3.13 -15.67 -5.42
N GLY A 141 2.53 -15.07 -4.37
CA GLY A 141 1.18 -14.53 -4.43
C GLY A 141 0.18 -15.62 -4.86
N THR A 142 -1.11 -15.30 -4.81
CA THR A 142 -2.10 -16.18 -5.45
C THR A 142 -2.03 -15.94 -6.95
N ARG A 143 -1.56 -16.92 -7.74
CA ARG A 143 -1.78 -16.92 -9.19
C ARG A 143 -3.28 -17.07 -9.41
N ALA A 144 -3.94 -16.06 -9.97
CA ALA A 144 -5.25 -16.26 -10.56
C ALA A 144 -5.10 -17.26 -11.71
N ALA A 145 -5.88 -18.34 -11.66
CA ALA A 145 -5.96 -19.36 -12.70
C ALA A 145 -6.85 -18.88 -13.86
#